data_AF-A0AAD4AEL5-F1
#
_entry.id   AF-A0AAD4AEL5-F1
#
_cell.length_a   1.000
_cell.length_b   1.000
_cell.length_c   1.000
_cell.angle_alpha   90.00
_cell.angle_beta   90.00
_cell.angle_gamma   90.00
#
_symmetry.space_group_name_H-M   'P 1'
#
loop_
_entity.id
_entity.type
_entity.pdbx_description
1 polymer ?
#
loop_
_entity_poly.entity_id
_entity_poly.type
_entity_poly.pdbx_seq_one_letter_code
_entity_poly.pdbx_strand_id
1 'polypeptide(L)' 'MNNDKEICDFGLHHGEPYTALPATFLNWMVETNHTKSHFAKNELERRTFAVENTCGGAKNS' A
#
# COMPACT_ATOMS: atom_id res chain seq x y z
N MET A 1 -16.70 -8.42 -10.36
CA MET A 1 -15.93 -7.27 -9.86
C MET A 1 -14.56 -7.31 -10.50
N ASN A 2 -14.23 -6.36 -11.39
CA ASN A 2 -12.85 -6.20 -11.82
C ASN A 2 -12.04 -5.80 -10.58
N ASN A 3 -11.07 -6.63 -10.22
CA ASN A 3 -10.02 -6.25 -9.28
C ASN A 3 -9.04 -5.38 -10.08
N ASP A 4 -9.47 -4.19 -10.46
CA ASP A 4 -8.58 -3.18 -11.06
C ASP A 4 -7.62 -2.76 -9.95
N LYS A 5 -6.54 -3.54 -9.77
CA LYS A 5 -5.45 -3.20 -8.88
C LYS A 5 -4.86 -1.91 -9.42
N GLU A 6 -4.96 -0.85 -8.64
CA GLU A 6 -4.35 0.43 -8.98
C GLU A 6 -2.89 0.21 -9.37
N ILE A 7 -2.51 0.71 -10.55
CA ILE A 7 -1.19 0.53 -11.15
C ILE A 7 -0.41 1.83 -10.98
N CYS A 8 0.85 1.70 -10.56
CA CYS A 8 1.80 2.80 -10.58
C CYS A 8 2.19 3.09 -12.04
N ASP A 9 2.01 4.33 -12.49
CA ASP A 9 2.25 4.76 -13.87
C ASP A 9 3.43 5.74 -13.99
N PHE A 10 4.37 5.70 -13.05
CA PHE A 10 5.53 6.59 -13.06
C PHE A 10 6.74 5.97 -12.37
N GLY A 11 7.91 6.58 -12.61
CA GLY A 11 9.17 6.21 -11.97
C GLY A 11 9.61 4.77 -12.29
N LEU A 12 10.39 4.19 -11.38
CA LEU A 12 10.97 2.85 -11.53
C LEU A 12 9.92 1.73 -11.50
N HIS A 13 8.80 1.95 -10.82
CA HIS A 13 7.74 0.95 -10.63
C HIS A 13 6.59 1.10 -11.63
N HIS A 14 6.83 1.73 -12.78
CA HIS A 14 5.82 1.90 -13.83
C HIS A 14 5.29 0.53 -14.31
N GLY A 15 3.97 0.36 -14.28
CA GLY A 15 3.28 -0.88 -14.66
C GLY A 15 3.06 -1.86 -13.50
N GLU A 16 3.61 -1.58 -12.32
CA GLU A 16 3.44 -2.44 -11.13
C GLU A 16 2.22 -2.01 -10.29
N PRO A 17 1.44 -2.96 -9.74
CA PRO A 17 0.33 -2.62 -8.86
C PRO A 17 0.83 -2.08 -7.52
N TYR A 18 0.15 -1.09 -6.93
CA TYR A 18 0.53 -0.52 -5.62
C TYR A 18 0.76 -1.56 -4.53
N THR A 19 0.04 -2.69 -4.56
CA THR A 19 0.23 -3.82 -3.65
C THR A 19 1.63 -4.45 -3.70
N ALA A 20 2.35 -4.33 -4.82
CA ALA A 20 3.70 -4.87 -5.01
C ALA A 20 4.81 -3.86 -4.68
N LEU A 21 4.48 -2.57 -4.52
CA LEU A 21 5.47 -1.52 -4.30
C LEU A 21 6.11 -1.64 -2.89
N PRO A 22 7.43 -1.36 -2.76
CA PRO A 22 8.09 -1.31 -1.46
C PRO A 22 7.47 -0.28 -0.52
N ALA A 23 7.35 -0.59 0.78
CA ALA A 23 6.81 0.35 1.77
C ALA A 23 7.60 1.66 1.82
N THR A 24 8.92 1.61 1.61
CA THR A 24 9.80 2.80 1.52
C THR A 24 9.40 3.72 0.38
N PHE A 25 9.07 3.17 -0.79
CA PHE A 25 8.61 3.94 -1.93
C PHE A 25 7.23 4.56 -1.67
N LEU A 26 6.31 3.80 -1.07
CA LEU A 26 4.98 4.29 -0.70
C LEU A 26 5.07 5.43 0.33
N ASN A 27 5.92 5.28 1.36
CA ASN A 27 6.15 6.33 2.36
C ASN A 27 6.72 7.59 1.71
N TRP A 28 7.72 7.45 0.84
CA TRP A 28 8.27 8.58 0.08
C TRP A 28 7.18 9.32 -0.71
N MET A 29 6.29 8.61 -1.43
CA MET A 29 5.20 9.25 -2.17
C MET A 29 4.29 10.10 -1.26
N VAL A 30 4.02 9.62 -0.04
CA VAL A 30 3.20 10.33 0.96
C VAL A 30 3.96 11.52 1.51
N GLU A 31 5.22 11.35 1.91
CA GLU A 31 6.08 12.39 2.48
C GLU A 31 6.32 13.55 1.52
N THR A 32 6.48 13.27 0.22
CA THR A 32 6.66 14.31 -0.80
C THR A 32 5.35 14.89 -1.32
N ASN A 33 4.20 14.48 -0.76
CA ASN A 33 2.86 14.85 -1.22
C ASN A 33 2.69 14.68 -2.75
N HIS A 34 3.15 13.54 -3.28
CA HIS A 34 3.03 13.23 -4.70
C HIS A 34 1.56 13.24 -5.14
N THR A 35 1.25 13.60 -6.39
CA THR A 35 -0.14 13.68 -6.91
C THR A 35 -0.95 12.40 -6.68
N LYS A 36 -0.27 11.25 -6.65
CA LYS A 36 -0.85 9.92 -6.45
C LYS A 36 -0.60 9.31 -5.06
N SER A 37 -0.18 10.12 -4.09
CA SER A 37 0.12 9.68 -2.72
C SER A 37 -1.06 9.00 -2.01
N HIS A 38 -2.31 9.31 -2.40
CA HIS A 38 -3.50 8.67 -1.83
C HIS A 38 -3.54 7.16 -2.07
N PHE A 39 -3.09 6.67 -3.24
CA PHE A 39 -2.98 5.23 -3.49
C PHE A 39 -1.91 4.57 -2.60
N ALA A 40 -0.80 5.26 -2.40
CA ALA A 40 0.25 4.80 -1.50
C ALA A 40 -0.23 4.75 -0.04
N LYS A 41 -0.95 5.78 0.42
CA LYS A 41 -1.55 5.83 1.74
C LYS A 41 -2.53 4.68 1.96
N ASN A 42 -3.44 4.44 1.01
CA ASN A 42 -4.41 3.35 1.11
C ASN A 42 -3.73 1.97 1.23
N GLU A 43 -2.67 1.72 0.45
CA GLU A 43 -1.94 0.45 0.53
C GLU A 43 -1.15 0.32 1.85
N LEU A 44 -0.56 1.40 2.35
CA LEU A 44 0.09 1.41 3.66
C LEU A 44 -0.90 1.09 4.78
N GLU A 45 -2.08 1.71 4.78
CA GLU A 45 -3.15 1.44 5.75
C GLU A 45 -3.64 -0.02 5.66
N ARG A 46 -3.83 -0.55 4.45
CA ARG A 46 -4.17 -1.97 4.25
C ARG A 46 -3.12 -2.90 4.86
N ARG A 47 -1.83 -2.60 4.70
CA ARG A 47 -0.74 -3.38 5.29
C ARG A 47 -0.76 -3.32 6.81
N THR A 48 -0.95 -2.14 7.41
CA THR A 48 -1.07 -1.99 8.86
C THR A 48 -2.23 -2.82 9.39
N PHE A 49 -3.42 -2.70 8.78
CA PHE A 49 -4.59 -3.47 9.20
C PHE A 49 -4.37 -4.99 9.06
N ALA A 50 -3.72 -5.44 7.98
CA ALA A 50 -3.40 -6.86 7.81
C ALA A 50 -2.44 -7.36 8.91
N VAL A 51 -1.45 -6.56 9.30
CA VAL A 51 -0.55 -6.89 10.41
C VAL A 51 -1.28 -6.91 11.75
N GLU A 52 -2.14 -5.93 12.03
CA GLU A 52 -2.94 -5.89 13.26
C GLU A 52 -3.87 -7.10 13.37
N ASN A 53 -4.55 -7.46 12.28
CA ASN A 53 -5.46 -8.60 12.25
C ASN A 53 -4.73 -9.95 12.37
N THR A 54 -3.50 -10.06 11.86
CA THR A 54 -2.71 -11.31 11.95
C THR A 54 -1.97 -11.46 13.28
N CYS A 55 -1.62 -10.36 13.97
CA CYS A 55 -0.95 -10.36 15.27
C CYS A 55 -1.95 -10.39 16.46
N GLY A 56 -3.17 -9.88 16.27
CA GLY A 56 -4.20 -9.79 17.33
C GLY A 56 -4.93 -11.09 17.67
N GLY A 57 -4.75 -12.16 16.90
CA GLY A 57 -5.46 -13.44 17.06
C GLY A 57 -4.98 -14.37 18.17
N ALA A 58 -4.07 -13.95 19.05
CA ALA A 58 -3.51 -14.79 20.12
C ALA A 58 -4.00 -14.42 21.53
N LYS A 59 -5.27 -14.03 21.70
CA LYS A 59 -5.79 -13.57 23.00
C LYS A 59 -7.15 -14.11 23.43
N ASN A 60 -7.58 -15.31 23.06
CA ASN A 60 -8.68 -16.03 23.77
C ASN A 60 -9.06 -17.36 23.11
N SER A 61 -8.61 -18.46 23.69
CA SER A 61 -9.35 -19.73 23.81
C SER A 61 -8.91 -20.44 25.08
#